data_AF-A0A0Q7ATA5-F1
#
_entry.id   AF-A0A0Q7ATA5-F1
#
_cell.length_a   1.000
_cell.length_b   1.000
_cell.length_c   1.000
_cell.angle_alpha   90.00
_cell.angle_beta   90.00
_cell.angle_gamma   90.00
#
_symmetry.space_group_name_H-M   'P 1'
#
loop_
_entity.id
_entity.type
_entity.pdbx_description
1 polymer ?
#
loop_
_entity_poly.entity_id
_entity_poly.type
_entity_poly.pdbx_seq_one_letter_code
_entity_poly.pdbx_strand_id
1 'polypeptide(L)'
;MIEASDLDEVIGPEHIGQDVDAWQMSFMKKIEAEAARLNIADFSFGRAQKLVNIYLKTVLVCGGHHQDPRVALLHPPLDFELFKGLRRFLSKNRATLREARLAFIAAQRSNPRWTTFSEADYLAHIKAIKLLMAGKPLYQVEEHWDL
;
A
#
# COMPACT_ATOMS: atom_id res chain seq x y z
N MET A 1 10.93 14.33 6.36
CA MET A 1 10.49 12.91 6.30
C MET A 1 10.61 12.35 4.89
N ILE A 2 10.02 12.97 3.84
CA ILE A 2 10.21 12.53 2.45
C ILE A 2 11.69 12.65 2.02
N GLU A 3 12.26 13.85 2.12
CA GLU A 3 13.69 14.12 1.85
C GLU A 3 14.61 13.22 2.68
N ALA A 4 14.33 13.10 3.98
CA ALA A 4 15.09 12.24 4.90
C ALA A 4 15.01 10.73 4.58
N SER A 5 14.16 10.32 3.64
CA SER A 5 14.05 8.93 3.18
C SER A 5 14.58 8.70 1.77
N ASP A 6 15.04 9.76 1.10
CA ASP A 6 15.44 9.78 -0.31
C ASP A 6 14.27 9.44 -1.27
N LEU A 7 13.02 9.56 -0.79
CA LEU A 7 11.85 9.23 -1.60
C LEU A 7 11.62 10.27 -2.70
N ASP A 8 12.01 11.52 -2.45
CA ASP A 8 12.01 12.62 -3.42
C ASP A 8 12.95 12.40 -4.61
N GLU A 9 13.98 11.56 -4.46
CA GLU A 9 14.85 11.17 -5.57
C GLU A 9 14.15 10.24 -6.58
N VAL A 10 13.04 9.61 -6.20
CA VAL A 10 12.28 8.71 -7.07
C VAL A 10 11.39 9.52 -8.01
N ILE A 11 11.90 9.79 -9.21
CA ILE A 11 11.21 10.57 -10.24
C ILE A 11 10.78 9.76 -11.47
N GLY A 12 11.18 8.49 -11.54
CA GLY A 12 10.99 7.63 -12.71
C GLY A 12 11.13 6.14 -12.37
N PRO A 13 10.59 5.24 -13.20
CA PRO A 13 10.54 3.80 -12.91
C PRO A 13 11.93 3.14 -12.87
N GLU A 14 12.96 3.73 -13.48
CA GLU A 14 14.35 3.29 -13.41
C GLU A 14 14.92 3.26 -11.98
N HIS A 15 14.35 4.02 -11.05
CA HIS A 15 14.73 4.03 -9.64
C HIS A 15 14.10 2.88 -8.83
N ILE A 16 13.13 2.16 -9.40
CA ILE A 16 12.47 1.05 -8.71
C ILE A 16 13.42 -0.15 -8.63
N GLY A 17 13.68 -0.61 -7.40
CA GLY A 17 14.50 -1.79 -7.13
C GLY A 17 13.92 -3.08 -7.72
N GLN A 18 14.76 -4.10 -7.88
CA GLN A 18 14.35 -5.40 -8.45
C GLN A 18 13.26 -6.08 -7.63
N ASP A 19 13.40 -6.07 -6.30
CA ASP A 19 12.36 -6.48 -5.37
C ASP A 19 11.53 -5.25 -4.98
N VAL A 20 10.40 -5.06 -5.68
CA VAL A 20 9.53 -3.89 -5.50
C VAL A 20 8.96 -3.83 -4.08
N ASP A 21 8.66 -4.98 -3.46
CA ASP A 21 8.11 -5.02 -2.10
C ASP A 21 9.15 -4.51 -1.11
N ALA A 22 10.34 -5.12 -1.13
CA ALA A 22 11.42 -4.76 -0.21
C ALA A 22 11.86 -3.30 -0.43
N TRP A 23 11.96 -2.89 -1.70
CA TRP A 23 12.31 -1.52 -2.08
C TRP A 23 11.29 -0.52 -1.53
N GLN A 24 9.99 -0.72 -1.76
CA GLN A 24 8.95 0.20 -1.32
C GLN A 24 8.82 0.23 0.21
N MET A 25 8.91 -0.92 0.87
CA MET A 25 8.89 -1.00 2.33
C MET A 25 10.10 -0.33 2.99
N SER A 26 11.26 -0.29 2.32
CA SER A 26 12.44 0.40 2.85
C SER A 26 12.19 1.88 3.10
N PHE A 27 11.45 2.57 2.21
CA PHE A 27 11.05 3.97 2.41
C PHE A 27 10.12 4.14 3.61
N MET A 28 9.17 3.21 3.79
CA MET A 28 8.25 3.25 4.94
C MET A 28 9.03 3.13 6.25
N LYS A 29 10.01 2.23 6.31
CA LYS A 29 10.90 2.06 7.47
C LYS A 29 11.74 3.29 7.74
N LYS A 30 12.35 3.89 6.70
CA LYS A 30 13.10 5.15 6.84
C LYS A 30 12.22 6.28 7.38
N ILE A 31 11.00 6.44 6.85
CA ILE A 31 10.06 7.47 7.29
C ILE A 31 9.60 7.24 8.74
N GLU A 32 9.28 6.00 9.12
CA GLU A 32 8.92 5.67 10.51
C GLU A 32 10.08 5.94 11.49
N ALA A 33 11.31 5.55 11.12
CA ALA A 33 12.50 5.82 11.91
C ALA A 33 12.78 7.32 12.06
N GLU A 34 12.59 8.09 10.99
CA GLU A 34 12.75 9.55 11.04
C GLU A 34 11.68 10.21 11.90
N ALA A 35 10.42 9.76 11.83
CA ALA A 35 9.36 10.25 12.69
C ALA A 35 9.67 9.98 14.18
N ALA A 36 10.21 8.80 14.50
CA ALA A 36 10.66 8.46 15.84
C ALA A 36 11.82 9.35 16.30
N ARG A 37 12.81 9.61 15.43
CA ARG A 37 13.94 10.52 15.72
C ARG A 37 13.47 11.94 16.03
N LEU A 38 12.41 12.40 15.36
CA LEU A 38 11.78 13.70 15.56
C LEU A 38 10.78 13.74 16.73
N ASN A 39 10.58 12.64 17.46
CA ASN A 39 9.60 12.50 18.54
C ASN A 39 8.16 12.82 18.09
N ILE A 40 7.79 12.45 16.87
CA ILE A 40 6.41 12.60 16.39
C ILE A 40 5.57 11.50 17.03
N ALA A 41 4.71 11.88 17.96
CA ALA A 41 3.79 10.96 18.62
C ALA A 41 2.81 10.31 17.63
N ASP A 42 2.42 9.06 17.91
CA ASP A 42 1.44 8.29 17.15
C ASP A 42 1.74 8.13 15.65
N PHE A 43 3.03 8.18 15.28
CA PHE A 43 3.48 7.92 13.92
C PHE A 43 3.80 6.44 13.71
N SER A 44 2.84 5.70 13.14
CA SER A 44 2.99 4.27 12.85
C SER A 44 3.47 3.99 11.43
N PHE A 45 3.93 2.76 11.18
CA PHE A 45 4.15 2.20 9.85
C PHE A 45 2.95 2.42 8.90
N GLY A 46 1.74 2.35 9.44
CA GLY A 46 0.50 2.67 8.74
C GLY A 46 0.38 4.10 8.21
N ARG A 47 0.96 5.08 8.90
CA ARG A 47 1.09 6.45 8.38
C ARG A 47 2.22 6.56 7.36
N ALA A 48 3.34 5.87 7.60
CA ALA A 48 4.45 5.81 6.65
C ALA A 48 4.00 5.26 5.28
N GLN A 49 3.28 4.13 5.24
CA GLN A 49 2.79 3.57 3.97
C GLN A 49 1.88 4.53 3.21
N LYS A 50 1.05 5.31 3.91
CA LYS A 50 0.12 6.24 3.25
C LYS A 50 0.91 7.34 2.54
N LEU A 51 1.94 7.88 3.19
CA LEU A 51 2.84 8.89 2.59
C LEU A 51 3.58 8.31 1.39
N VAL A 52 4.26 7.17 1.56
CA VAL A 52 5.04 6.53 0.49
C VAL A 52 4.17 6.21 -0.72
N ASN A 53 3.02 5.57 -0.50
CA ASN A 53 2.21 5.05 -1.60
C ASN A 53 1.48 6.16 -2.33
N ILE A 54 1.08 7.25 -1.65
CA ILE A 54 0.54 8.44 -2.31
C ILE A 54 1.62 9.11 -3.16
N TYR A 55 2.83 9.29 -2.62
CA TYR A 55 3.92 9.92 -3.36
C TYR A 55 4.25 9.12 -4.63
N LEU A 56 4.51 7.82 -4.49
CA LEU A 56 4.86 6.95 -5.60
C LEU A 56 3.75 6.86 -6.65
N LYS A 57 2.49 6.79 -6.22
CA LYS A 57 1.35 6.84 -7.14
C LYS A 57 1.32 8.16 -7.91
N THR A 58 1.49 9.29 -7.21
CA THR A 58 1.45 10.62 -7.82
C THR A 58 2.55 10.79 -8.87
N VAL A 59 3.77 10.39 -8.54
CA VAL A 59 4.93 10.57 -9.42
C VAL A 59 4.96 9.53 -10.54
N LEU A 60 4.68 8.26 -10.26
CA LEU A 60 4.89 7.19 -11.23
C LEU A 60 3.62 6.78 -11.97
N VAL A 61 2.50 6.59 -11.26
CA VAL A 61 1.23 6.20 -11.92
C VAL A 61 0.63 7.40 -12.63
N CYS A 62 0.37 8.48 -11.88
CA CYS A 62 -0.24 9.70 -12.43
C CYS A 62 0.74 10.51 -13.31
N GLY A 63 2.05 10.35 -13.12
CA GLY A 63 3.08 10.93 -13.99
C GLY A 63 3.25 10.23 -15.34
N GLY A 64 2.43 9.22 -15.66
CA GLY A 64 2.40 8.62 -16.99
C GLY A 64 3.16 7.30 -17.15
N HIS A 65 3.79 6.78 -16.08
CA HIS A 65 4.54 5.51 -16.11
C HIS A 65 3.71 4.28 -15.72
N HIS A 66 2.38 4.39 -15.70
CA HIS A 66 1.45 3.31 -15.31
C HIS A 66 1.55 2.02 -16.15
N GLN A 67 2.20 2.05 -17.32
CA GLN A 67 2.44 0.87 -18.16
C GLN A 67 3.75 0.13 -17.81
N ASP A 68 4.65 0.70 -17.00
CA ASP A 68 5.88 0.02 -16.60
C ASP A 68 5.55 -1.18 -15.69
N PRO A 69 6.07 -2.38 -15.97
CA PRO A 69 5.79 -3.58 -15.18
C PRO A 69 6.13 -3.45 -13.69
N ARG A 70 7.15 -2.66 -13.33
CA ARG A 70 7.53 -2.42 -11.93
C ARG A 70 6.55 -1.49 -11.23
N VAL A 71 6.03 -0.50 -11.95
CA VAL A 71 4.99 0.42 -11.45
C VAL A 71 3.70 -0.34 -11.15
N ALA A 72 3.37 -1.37 -11.95
CA ALA A 72 2.21 -2.23 -11.70
C ALA A 72 2.29 -3.01 -10.38
N LEU A 73 3.50 -3.22 -9.84
CA LEU A 73 3.73 -3.93 -8.58
C LEU A 73 3.70 -3.00 -7.34
N LEU A 74 3.66 -1.68 -7.52
CA LEU A 74 3.65 -0.74 -6.42
C LEU A 74 2.44 -0.94 -5.52
N HIS A 75 2.66 -0.98 -4.22
CA HIS A 75 1.57 -1.11 -3.27
C HIS A 75 0.65 0.13 -3.31
N PRO A 76 -0.68 -0.07 -3.28
CA PRO A 76 -1.64 1.03 -3.25
C PRO A 76 -1.65 1.71 -1.87
N PRO A 77 -2.06 2.99 -1.80
CA PRO A 77 -2.23 3.67 -0.53
C PRO A 77 -3.43 3.09 0.23
N LEU A 78 -3.18 2.45 1.38
CA LEU A 78 -4.25 1.86 2.18
C LEU A 78 -4.93 2.92 3.04
N ASP A 79 -6.26 2.93 3.04
CA ASP A 79 -7.08 3.76 3.91
C ASP A 79 -8.44 3.12 4.25
N PHE A 80 -9.23 3.84 5.03
CA PHE A 80 -10.53 3.39 5.50
C PHE A 80 -11.54 3.21 4.36
N GLU A 81 -11.59 4.13 3.40
CA GLU A 81 -12.54 4.05 2.28
C GLU A 81 -12.22 2.87 1.36
N LEU A 82 -10.93 2.55 1.17
CA LEU A 82 -10.54 1.38 0.40
C LEU A 82 -11.04 0.11 1.09
N PHE A 83 -10.86 0.01 2.40
CA PHE A 83 -11.31 -1.16 3.16
C PHE A 83 -12.83 -1.32 3.19
N LYS A 84 -13.58 -0.21 3.28
CA LYS A 84 -15.05 -0.22 3.18
C LYS A 84 -15.50 -0.74 1.82
N GLY A 85 -14.90 -0.22 0.76
CA GLY A 85 -15.07 -0.65 -0.63
C GLY A 85 -14.80 -2.13 -0.85
N LEU A 86 -13.61 -2.58 -0.46
CA LEU A 86 -13.17 -3.97 -0.55
C LEU A 86 -14.08 -4.92 0.21
N ARG A 87 -14.52 -4.55 1.41
CA ARG A 87 -15.47 -5.36 2.20
C ARG A 87 -16.77 -5.58 1.43
N ARG A 88 -17.32 -4.53 0.81
CA ARG A 88 -18.53 -4.62 -0.02
C ARG A 88 -18.30 -5.49 -1.26
N PHE A 89 -17.22 -5.23 -2.00
CA PHE A 89 -16.89 -5.95 -3.22
C PHE A 89 -16.67 -7.46 -2.97
N LEU A 90 -15.84 -7.81 -1.99
CA LEU A 90 -15.55 -9.20 -1.62
C LEU A 90 -16.79 -9.91 -1.04
N SER A 91 -17.68 -9.19 -0.37
CA SER A 91 -18.95 -9.76 0.11
C SER A 91 -19.92 -10.08 -1.02
N LYS A 92 -19.86 -9.38 -2.16
CA LYS A 92 -20.67 -9.69 -3.36
C LYS A 92 -20.07 -10.85 -4.18
N ASN A 93 -18.75 -11.04 -4.11
CA ASN A 93 -18.00 -12.01 -4.93
C ASN A 93 -17.46 -13.20 -4.12
N ARG A 94 -18.24 -13.70 -3.13
CA ARG A 94 -17.73 -14.67 -2.13
C ARG A 94 -17.24 -15.99 -2.72
N ALA A 95 -17.91 -16.48 -3.77
CA ALA A 95 -17.60 -17.77 -4.37
C ALA A 95 -16.33 -17.72 -5.23
N THR A 96 -16.18 -16.65 -6.02
CA THR A 96 -15.09 -16.50 -6.99
C THR A 96 -13.80 -15.96 -6.37
N LEU A 97 -13.88 -15.17 -5.29
CA LEU A 97 -12.74 -14.53 -4.65
C LEU A 97 -12.50 -15.06 -3.22
N ARG A 98 -12.72 -16.36 -3.01
CA ARG A 98 -12.69 -16.98 -1.67
C ARG A 98 -11.36 -16.74 -0.95
N GLU A 99 -10.23 -16.93 -1.63
CA GLU A 99 -8.90 -16.81 -1.02
C GLU A 99 -8.58 -15.37 -0.60
N ALA A 100 -8.70 -14.42 -1.54
CA ALA A 100 -8.51 -13.00 -1.27
C ALA A 100 -9.44 -12.49 -0.16
N ARG A 101 -10.71 -12.95 -0.15
CA ARG A 101 -11.67 -12.62 0.90
C ARG A 101 -11.25 -13.15 2.27
N LEU A 102 -10.80 -14.40 2.37
CA LEU A 102 -10.35 -14.98 3.63
C LEU A 102 -9.11 -14.25 4.16
N ALA A 103 -8.14 -13.95 3.29
CA ALA A 103 -6.96 -13.17 3.65
C ALA A 103 -7.34 -11.76 4.13
N PHE A 104 -8.23 -11.07 3.42
CA PHE A 104 -8.69 -9.73 3.79
C PHE A 104 -9.42 -9.72 5.14
N ILE A 105 -10.31 -10.70 5.39
CA ILE A 105 -11.01 -10.82 6.68
C ILE A 105 -10.03 -11.10 7.81
N ALA A 106 -9.02 -11.94 7.59
CA ALA A 106 -7.99 -12.22 8.59
C ALA A 106 -7.19 -10.95 8.92
N ALA A 107 -6.76 -10.20 7.90
CA ALA A 107 -6.02 -8.95 8.07
C ALA A 107 -6.86 -7.89 8.82
N GLN A 108 -8.13 -7.71 8.43
CA GLN A 108 -9.06 -6.77 9.08
C GLN A 108 -9.41 -7.16 10.52
N ARG A 109 -9.37 -8.46 10.87
CA ARG A 109 -9.55 -8.94 12.25
C ARG A 109 -8.32 -8.65 13.11
N SER A 110 -7.12 -8.74 12.55
CA SER A 110 -5.88 -8.37 13.23
C SER A 110 -5.89 -6.87 13.55
N ASN A 111 -6.05 -6.05 12.52
CA ASN A 111 -6.03 -4.60 12.67
C ASN A 111 -6.82 -3.94 11.52
N PRO A 112 -7.99 -3.35 11.75
CA PRO A 112 -8.75 -2.68 10.69
C PRO A 112 -8.34 -1.20 10.51
N ARG A 113 -7.53 -0.64 11.41
CA ARG A 113 -7.21 0.79 11.46
C ARG A 113 -5.85 1.04 10.83
N TRP A 114 -5.86 1.47 9.57
CA TRP A 114 -4.64 1.70 8.79
C TRP A 114 -3.66 2.68 9.47
N THR A 115 -4.14 3.64 10.27
CA THR A 115 -3.29 4.60 10.99
C THR A 115 -2.52 4.01 12.17
N THR A 116 -2.79 2.76 12.54
CA THR A 116 -2.16 2.05 13.66
C THR A 116 -1.50 0.75 13.22
N PHE A 117 -1.23 0.58 11.92
CA PHE A 117 -0.58 -0.63 11.42
C PHE A 117 0.86 -0.70 11.89
N SER A 118 1.25 -1.90 12.32
CA SER A 118 2.63 -2.38 12.28
C SER A 118 3.03 -2.80 10.86
N GLU A 119 4.31 -3.08 10.62
CA GLU A 119 4.79 -3.68 9.37
C GLU A 119 4.04 -4.99 9.04
N ALA A 120 3.80 -5.84 10.05
CA ALA A 120 3.10 -7.11 9.88
C ALA A 120 1.62 -6.92 9.50
N ASP A 121 0.94 -5.95 10.12
CA ASP A 121 -0.44 -5.61 9.76
C ASP A 121 -0.52 -5.13 8.31
N TYR A 122 0.40 -4.26 7.91
CA TYR A 122 0.48 -3.76 6.53
C TYR A 122 0.66 -4.90 5.53
N LEU A 123 1.64 -5.77 5.75
CA LEU A 123 1.90 -6.92 4.88
C LEU A 123 0.70 -7.87 4.77
N ALA A 124 -0.02 -8.10 5.87
CA ALA A 124 -1.23 -8.92 5.84
C ALA A 124 -2.31 -8.34 4.91
N HIS A 125 -2.48 -7.01 4.90
CA HIS A 125 -3.41 -6.32 4.00
C HIS A 125 -2.92 -6.35 2.54
N ILE A 126 -1.63 -6.12 2.30
CA ILE A 126 -1.04 -6.18 0.96
C ILE A 126 -1.16 -7.59 0.37
N LYS A 127 -0.93 -8.64 1.17
CA LYS A 127 -1.13 -10.03 0.72
C LYS A 127 -2.56 -10.26 0.21
N ALA A 128 -3.56 -9.77 0.94
CA ALA A 128 -4.96 -9.89 0.51
C ALA A 128 -5.23 -9.13 -0.80
N ILE A 129 -4.64 -7.95 -0.97
CA ILE A 129 -4.76 -7.16 -2.20
C ILE A 129 -4.07 -7.84 -3.37
N LYS A 130 -2.88 -8.42 -3.19
CA LYS A 130 -2.18 -9.17 -4.24
C LYS A 130 -2.99 -10.37 -4.74
N LEU A 131 -3.63 -11.10 -3.82
CA LEU A 131 -4.53 -12.19 -4.16
C LEU A 131 -5.75 -11.69 -4.96
N LEU A 132 -6.31 -10.54 -4.57
CA LEU A 132 -7.44 -9.92 -5.27
C LEU A 132 -7.05 -9.44 -6.67
N MET A 133 -5.88 -8.85 -6.81
CA MET A 133 -5.40 -8.20 -8.02
C MET A 133 -4.57 -9.13 -8.92
N ALA A 134 -4.61 -10.45 -8.72
CA ALA A 134 -3.77 -11.39 -9.44
C ALA A 134 -3.76 -11.12 -10.98
N GLY A 135 -2.58 -10.76 -11.52
CA GLY A 135 -2.40 -10.43 -12.93
C GLY A 135 -2.79 -9.00 -13.35
N LYS A 136 -3.19 -8.14 -12.40
CA LYS A 136 -3.53 -6.73 -12.61
C LYS A 136 -2.60 -5.82 -11.80
N PRO A 137 -2.36 -4.57 -12.27
CA PRO A 137 -1.64 -3.58 -11.48
C PRO A 137 -2.29 -3.34 -10.10
N LEU A 138 -1.51 -3.34 -9.03
CA LEU A 138 -2.06 -3.28 -7.67
C LEU A 138 -2.77 -1.95 -7.36
N TYR A 139 -2.31 -0.83 -7.95
CA TYR A 139 -2.95 0.47 -7.80
C TYR A 139 -4.40 0.51 -8.34
N GLN A 140 -4.78 -0.41 -9.23
CA GLN A 140 -6.16 -0.47 -9.75
C GLN A 140 -7.16 -0.91 -8.68
N VAL A 141 -6.72 -1.47 -7.54
CA VAL A 141 -7.62 -1.85 -6.44
C VAL A 141 -8.42 -0.66 -5.90
N GLU A 142 -7.90 0.55 -6.10
CA GLU A 142 -8.54 1.81 -5.72
C GLU A 142 -9.83 2.09 -6.51
N GLU A 143 -10.15 1.34 -7.57
CA GLU A 143 -11.47 1.35 -8.24
C GLU A 143 -12.61 1.00 -7.26
N HIS A 144 -12.28 0.36 -6.15
CA HIS A 144 -13.23 -0.02 -5.12
C HIS A 144 -13.43 1.05 -4.05
N TRP A 145 -12.71 2.19 -4.09
CA TRP A 145 -12.93 3.27 -3.13
C TRP A 145 -14.42 3.64 -3.03
N ASP A 146 -14.92 3.72 -1.79
CA ASP A 146 -16.28 4.17 -1.54
C ASP A 146 -16.25 5.69 -1.35
N LEU A 147 -16.64 6.42 -2.41
CA LEU A 147 -16.72 7.88 -2.42
C LEU A 147 -17.97 8.41 -1.69
#